data_AF-A0A2E0KKJ9-F1
#
_entry.id   AF-A0A2E0KKJ9-F1
#
_cell.length_a   1.000
_cell.length_b   1.000
_cell.length_c   1.000
_cell.angle_alpha   90.00
_cell.angle_beta   90.00
_cell.angle_gamma   90.00
#
_symmetry.space_group_name_H-M   'P 1'
#
loop_
_entity.id
_entity.type
_entity.pdbx_description
1 polymer ?
#
loop_
_entity_poly.entity_id
_entity_poly.type
_entity_poly.pdbx_seq_one_letter_code
_entity_poly.pdbx_strand_id
1 'polypeptide(L)'
;MCEAGRLGQKSGKGFYVYDENRNKSPDPEVEALIKKFGEERQIQMRDISKEEILERCLYPMINEGFKILEEGMAIRASDIDIVWTNGYGWPVYEGGPMFYGNLVGYDKVLAWLQQAEKELGPEFKPSPYLERVVAEKINIL
;
A
#
# COMPACT_ATOMS: atom_id res chain seq x y z
N MET A 1 10.92 17.33 0.32
CA MET A 1 10.16 17.54 1.58
C MET A 1 11.08 17.84 2.75
N CYS A 2 11.88 16.88 3.23
CA CYS A 2 12.74 17.06 4.41
C CYS A 2 13.78 18.17 4.26
N GLU A 3 14.42 18.28 3.10
CA GLU A 3 15.39 19.35 2.79
C GLU A 3 14.78 20.76 2.86
N ALA A 4 13.47 20.87 2.64
CA ALA A 4 12.73 22.13 2.77
C ALA A 4 12.21 22.38 4.19
N GLY A 5 12.67 21.62 5.20
CA GLY A 5 12.24 21.75 6.60
C GLY A 5 10.83 21.21 6.88
N ARG A 6 10.20 20.52 5.93
CA ARG A 6 8.83 20.00 6.04
C ARG A 6 8.84 18.61 6.68
N LEU A 7 9.01 18.57 8.00
CA LEU A 7 9.25 17.34 8.79
C LEU A 7 7.99 16.71 9.40
N GLY A 8 6.80 17.21 9.06
CA GLY A 8 5.52 16.68 9.54
C GLY A 8 4.86 17.59 10.58
N GLN A 9 3.96 16.99 11.37
CA GLN A 9 3.18 17.71 12.38
C GLN A 9 4.05 18.47 13.39
N LYS A 10 5.22 17.93 13.75
CA LYS A 10 6.15 18.54 14.73
C LYS A 10 6.73 19.89 14.28
N SER A 11 6.82 20.12 12.97
CA SER A 11 7.31 21.38 12.39
C SER A 11 6.16 22.24 11.85
N GLY A 12 4.90 21.90 12.16
CA GLY A 12 3.71 22.57 11.62
C GLY A 12 3.47 22.34 10.12
N LYS A 13 4.40 21.68 9.40
CA LYS A 13 4.34 21.44 7.95
C LYS A 13 5.02 20.13 7.57
N GLY A 14 4.35 19.34 6.75
CA GLY A 14 4.80 18.08 6.15
C GLY A 14 4.13 17.89 4.79
N PHE A 15 3.53 16.72 4.53
CA PHE A 15 2.60 16.55 3.41
C PHE A 15 1.37 17.47 3.52
N TYR A 16 0.95 17.77 4.75
CA TYR A 16 -0.10 18.72 5.09
C TYR A 16 0.50 19.95 5.78
N VAL A 17 -0.29 21.02 5.90
CA VAL A 17 -0.07 22.06 6.92
C VAL A 17 -0.87 21.72 8.17
N TYR A 18 -0.35 22.13 9.32
CA TYR A 18 -0.95 21.89 10.63
C TYR A 18 -1.13 23.22 11.37
N ASP A 19 -2.31 23.43 11.94
CA ASP A 19 -2.60 24.60 12.80
C ASP A 19 -2.02 24.42 14.22
N GLU A 20 -2.23 25.40 15.10
CA GLU A 20 -1.79 25.36 16.50
C GLU A 20 -2.39 24.18 17.28
N ASN A 21 -3.57 23.71 16.88
CA ASN A 21 -4.27 22.55 17.45
C ASN A 21 -3.86 21.23 16.77
N ARG A 22 -2.89 21.27 15.85
CA ARG A 22 -2.39 20.14 15.05
C ARG A 22 -3.41 19.53 14.08
N ASN A 23 -4.46 20.27 13.74
CA ASN A 23 -5.40 19.87 12.68
C ASN A 23 -4.74 20.02 11.31
N LYS A 24 -4.90 19.00 10.46
CA LYS A 24 -4.31 18.98 9.12
C LYS A 24 -5.20 19.66 8.09
N SER A 25 -4.61 20.40 7.16
CA SER A 25 -5.26 20.87 5.92
C SER A 25 -4.34 20.62 4.70
N PRO A 26 -4.90 20.45 3.49
CA PRO A 26 -4.11 20.40 2.26
C PRO A 26 -3.19 21.61 2.14
N ASP A 27 -1.98 21.39 1.59
CA ASP A 27 -1.01 22.48 1.37
C ASP A 27 -0.81 22.74 -0.13
N PRO A 28 -1.21 23.92 -0.65
CA PRO A 28 -0.97 24.31 -2.03
C PRO A 28 0.52 24.30 -2.43
N GLU A 29 1.46 24.52 -1.50
CA GLU A 29 2.89 24.42 -1.77
C GLU A 29 3.30 22.98 -2.11
N VAL A 30 2.68 21.99 -1.46
CA VAL A 30 2.96 20.57 -1.71
C VAL A 30 2.34 20.13 -3.02
N GLU A 31 1.13 20.59 -3.34
CA GLU A 31 0.51 20.34 -4.64
C GLU A 31 1.36 20.90 -5.79
N ALA A 32 1.85 22.14 -5.64
CA ALA A 32 2.75 22.76 -6.62
C ALA A 32 4.07 21.98 -6.74
N LEU A 33 4.63 21.51 -5.62
CA LEU A 33 5.85 20.69 -5.61
C LEU A 33 5.64 19.36 -6.34
N ILE A 34 4.53 18.65 -6.10
CA ILE A 34 4.20 17.40 -6.78
C ILE A 34 4.07 17.63 -8.28
N LYS A 35 3.36 18.69 -8.69
CA LYS A 35 3.20 19.04 -10.10
C LYS A 35 4.55 19.32 -10.77
N LYS A 36 5.38 20.16 -10.14
CA LYS A 36 6.73 20.48 -10.64
C LYS A 36 7.60 19.22 -10.77
N PHE A 37 7.59 18.35 -9.76
CA PHE A 37 8.33 17.08 -9.80
C PHE A 37 7.85 16.18 -10.94
N GLY A 38 6.53 16.10 -11.16
CA GLY A 38 5.94 15.37 -12.28
C GLY A 38 6.41 15.91 -13.64
N GLU A 39 6.38 17.24 -13.82
CA GLU A 39 6.84 17.90 -15.05
C GLU A 39 8.33 17.65 -15.33
N GLU A 40 9.20 17.79 -14.31
CA GLU A 40 10.64 17.53 -14.42
C GLU A 40 10.96 16.07 -14.78
N ARG A 41 10.14 15.13 -14.31
CA ARG A 41 10.27 13.70 -14.59
C ARG A 41 9.49 13.25 -15.83
N GLN A 42 8.85 14.18 -16.54
CA GLN A 42 7.99 13.88 -17.69
C GLN A 42 6.89 12.84 -17.36
N ILE A 43 6.40 12.85 -16.13
CA ILE A 43 5.30 12.00 -15.68
C ILE A 43 4.00 12.61 -16.16
N GLN A 44 3.25 11.86 -16.96
CA GLN A 44 1.91 12.27 -17.35
C GLN A 44 0.95 12.18 -16.17
N MET A 45 0.54 13.33 -15.65
CA MET A 45 -0.50 13.41 -14.62
C MET A 45 -1.83 12.96 -15.22
N ARG A 46 -2.55 12.14 -14.45
CA ARG A 46 -3.88 11.63 -14.80
C ARG A 46 -4.71 11.52 -13.54
N ASP A 47 -6.02 11.43 -13.72
CA ASP A 47 -6.91 11.12 -12.62
C ASP A 47 -6.69 9.67 -12.15
N ILE A 48 -6.59 9.51 -10.83
CA ILE A 48 -6.47 8.21 -10.16
C ILE A 48 -7.80 7.95 -9.46
N SER A 49 -8.46 6.83 -9.80
CA SER A 49 -9.71 6.46 -9.15
C SER A 49 -9.49 6.04 -7.70
N LYS A 50 -10.55 6.05 -6.89
CA LYS A 50 -10.46 5.58 -5.49
C LYS A 50 -10.09 4.11 -5.43
N GLU A 51 -10.61 3.33 -6.37
CA GLU A 51 -10.36 1.91 -6.53
C GLU A 51 -8.88 1.68 -6.83
N GLU A 52 -8.29 2.41 -7.77
CA GLU A 52 -6.86 2.28 -8.07
C GLU A 52 -5.99 2.68 -6.87
N ILE A 53 -6.35 3.74 -6.12
CA ILE A 53 -5.64 4.11 -4.90
C ILE A 53 -5.64 2.95 -3.89
N LEU A 54 -6.79 2.30 -3.68
CA LEU A 54 -6.89 1.16 -2.78
C LEU A 54 -6.06 -0.03 -3.27
N GLU A 55 -6.20 -0.43 -4.53
CA GLU A 55 -5.45 -1.55 -5.10
C GLU A 55 -3.93 -1.32 -5.01
N ARG A 56 -3.45 -0.14 -5.38
CA ARG A 56 -2.01 0.21 -5.34
C ARG A 56 -1.44 0.28 -3.94
N CYS A 57 -2.26 0.61 -2.94
CA CYS A 57 -1.81 0.64 -1.54
C CYS A 57 -1.90 -0.74 -0.87
N LEU A 58 -2.95 -1.52 -1.17
CA LEU A 58 -3.27 -2.73 -0.42
C LEU A 58 -2.72 -4.00 -1.07
N TYR A 59 -2.72 -4.12 -2.40
CA TYR A 59 -2.30 -5.37 -3.05
C TYR A 59 -0.80 -5.65 -2.90
N PRO A 60 0.10 -4.65 -3.02
CA PRO A 60 1.51 -4.86 -2.67
C PRO A 60 1.71 -5.23 -1.20
N MET A 61 0.90 -4.70 -0.29
CA MET A 61 0.95 -5.04 1.13
C MET A 61 0.51 -6.50 1.38
N ILE A 62 -0.55 -6.95 0.71
CA ILE A 62 -0.97 -8.37 0.73
C ILE A 62 0.15 -9.26 0.17
N ASN A 63 0.73 -8.85 -0.96
CA ASN A 63 1.84 -9.57 -1.60
C ASN A 63 3.03 -9.72 -0.66
N GLU A 64 3.38 -8.66 0.07
CA GLU A 64 4.43 -8.69 1.09
C GLU A 64 4.10 -9.66 2.22
N GLY A 65 2.83 -9.76 2.61
CA GLY A 65 2.37 -10.78 3.55
C GLY A 65 2.63 -12.22 3.05
N PHE A 66 2.45 -12.50 1.76
CA PHE A 66 2.83 -13.79 1.18
C PHE A 66 4.34 -14.03 1.19
N LYS A 67 5.17 -13.01 0.95
CA LYS A 67 6.63 -13.13 1.08
C LYS A 67 7.05 -13.43 2.52
N ILE A 68 6.47 -12.73 3.49
CA ILE A 68 6.71 -12.96 4.93
C ILE A 68 6.39 -14.42 5.32
N LEU A 69 5.30 -14.98 4.79
CA LEU A 69 4.95 -16.39 5.02
C LEU A 69 5.93 -17.34 4.33
N GLU A 70 6.31 -17.05 3.09
CA GLU A 70 7.27 -17.85 2.32
C GLU A 70 8.65 -17.90 2.98
N GLU A 71 9.09 -16.78 3.54
CA GLU A 71 10.36 -16.64 4.26
C GLU A 71 10.32 -17.22 5.68
N GLY A 72 9.14 -17.64 6.16
CA GLY A 72 8.95 -18.17 7.52
C GLY A 72 9.08 -17.12 8.63
N MET A 73 8.97 -15.83 8.28
CA MET A 73 9.01 -14.72 9.25
C MET A 73 7.72 -14.64 10.07
N ALA A 74 6.61 -15.11 9.51
CA ALA A 74 5.38 -15.40 10.21
C ALA A 74 4.99 -16.87 10.02
N ILE A 75 4.35 -17.48 11.01
CA ILE A 75 3.96 -18.89 10.96
C ILE A 75 2.64 -19.05 10.21
N ARG A 76 1.71 -18.10 10.38
CA ARG A 76 0.37 -18.13 9.79
C ARG A 76 -0.06 -16.77 9.26
N ALA A 77 -0.95 -16.77 8.28
CA ALA A 77 -1.57 -15.55 7.76
C ALA A 77 -2.26 -14.74 8.87
N SER A 78 -2.88 -15.42 9.85
CA SER A 78 -3.49 -14.79 11.02
C SER A 78 -2.51 -14.00 11.90
N ASP A 79 -1.23 -14.40 11.95
CA ASP A 79 -0.23 -13.70 12.76
C ASP A 79 0.06 -12.31 12.15
N ILE A 80 0.06 -12.23 10.82
CA ILE A 80 0.18 -10.96 10.07
C ILE A 80 -1.06 -10.11 10.33
N ASP A 81 -2.27 -10.67 10.21
CA ASP A 81 -3.51 -9.94 10.41
C ASP A 81 -3.64 -9.35 11.84
N ILE A 82 -3.20 -10.09 12.86
CA ILE A 82 -3.17 -9.61 14.24
C ILE A 82 -2.22 -8.41 14.41
N VAL A 83 -1.05 -8.44 13.76
CA VAL A 83 -0.10 -7.31 13.80
C VAL A 83 -0.70 -6.07 13.14
N TRP A 84 -1.40 -6.24 12.01
CA TRP A 84 -2.01 -5.11 11.30
C TRP A 84 -3.18 -4.49 12.05
N THR A 85 -4.04 -5.30 12.66
CA THR A 85 -5.16 -4.82 13.47
C THR A 85 -4.71 -4.13 14.75
N ASN A 86 -3.72 -4.67 15.45
CA ASN A 86 -3.29 -4.13 16.74
C ASN A 86 -2.17 -3.08 16.63
N GLY A 87 -1.35 -3.12 15.59
CA GLY A 87 -0.18 -2.26 15.43
C GLY A 87 -0.37 -1.11 14.45
N TYR A 88 -1.13 -1.32 13.37
CA TYR A 88 -1.24 -0.36 12.26
C TYR A 88 -2.65 0.19 12.07
N GLY A 89 -3.60 -0.21 12.92
CA GLY A 89 -4.97 0.31 12.91
C GLY A 89 -5.82 -0.20 11.74
N TRP A 90 -5.53 -1.41 11.24
CA TRP A 90 -6.36 -2.04 10.22
C TRP A 90 -7.82 -2.19 10.71
N PRO A 91 -8.84 -1.90 9.89
CA PRO A 91 -10.24 -2.03 10.30
C PRO A 91 -10.58 -3.47 10.69
N VAL A 92 -10.85 -3.71 11.98
CA VAL A 92 -11.09 -5.06 12.52
C VAL A 92 -12.26 -5.79 11.83
N TYR A 93 -13.27 -5.06 11.37
CA TYR A 93 -14.41 -5.64 10.65
C TYR A 93 -14.07 -6.11 9.23
N GLU A 94 -12.90 -5.76 8.71
CA GLU A 94 -12.32 -6.29 7.46
C GLU A 94 -11.28 -7.38 7.72
N GLY A 95 -11.16 -7.86 8.97
CA GLY A 95 -10.18 -8.86 9.39
C GLY A 95 -8.78 -8.27 9.49
N GLY A 96 -7.95 -8.55 8.50
CA GLY A 96 -6.59 -8.04 8.31
C GLY A 96 -6.21 -8.12 6.83
N PRO A 97 -5.03 -7.65 6.40
CA PRO A 97 -4.67 -7.64 4.98
C PRO A 97 -4.75 -9.03 4.34
N MET A 98 -4.32 -10.09 5.03
CA MET A 98 -4.37 -11.45 4.47
C MET A 98 -5.82 -11.90 4.30
N PHE A 99 -6.64 -11.77 5.34
CA PHE A 99 -8.08 -12.06 5.26
C PHE A 99 -8.80 -11.23 4.19
N TYR A 100 -8.52 -9.92 4.12
CA TYR A 100 -9.09 -9.01 3.13
C TYR A 100 -8.71 -9.42 1.70
N GLY A 101 -7.44 -9.80 1.47
CA GLY A 101 -7.00 -10.32 0.18
C GLY A 101 -7.78 -11.57 -0.25
N ASN A 102 -8.15 -12.44 0.69
CA ASN A 102 -9.01 -13.59 0.39
C ASN A 102 -10.45 -13.18 0.06
N LEU A 103 -11.01 -12.16 0.74
CA LEU A 103 -12.34 -11.62 0.41
C LEU A 103 -12.38 -11.04 -1.01
N VAL A 104 -11.32 -10.34 -1.41
CA VAL A 104 -11.16 -9.82 -2.79
C VAL A 104 -11.05 -10.99 -3.79
N GLY A 105 -10.26 -12.00 -3.42
CA GLY A 105 -9.83 -13.12 -4.23
C GLY A 105 -8.35 -13.00 -4.59
N TYR A 106 -7.53 -13.95 -4.10
CA TYR A 106 -6.08 -13.94 -4.35
C TYR A 106 -5.72 -14.08 -5.84
N ASP A 107 -6.60 -14.70 -6.63
CA ASP A 107 -6.49 -14.75 -8.09
C ASP A 107 -6.54 -13.36 -8.73
N LYS A 108 -7.44 -12.50 -8.24
CA LYS A 108 -7.53 -11.10 -8.71
C LYS A 108 -6.33 -10.28 -8.26
N VAL A 109 -5.90 -10.45 -7.01
CA VAL A 109 -4.70 -9.78 -6.47
C VAL A 109 -3.48 -10.16 -7.29
N LEU A 110 -3.30 -11.46 -7.59
CA LEU A 110 -2.21 -11.95 -8.44
C LEU A 110 -2.27 -11.36 -9.85
N ALA A 111 -3.44 -11.40 -10.50
CA ALA A 111 -3.60 -10.85 -11.85
C ALA A 111 -3.28 -9.35 -11.90
N TRP A 112 -3.72 -8.60 -10.88
CA TRP A 112 -3.42 -7.19 -10.76
C TRP A 112 -1.91 -6.94 -10.55
N LEU A 113 -1.24 -7.69 -9.68
CA LEU A 113 0.20 -7.57 -9.44
C LEU A 113 1.02 -7.88 -10.68
N GLN A 114 0.63 -8.90 -11.46
CA GLN A 114 1.28 -9.21 -12.74
C GLN A 114 1.13 -8.09 -13.77
N GLN A 115 -0.01 -7.39 -13.78
CA GLN A 115 -0.20 -6.23 -14.64
C GLN A 115 0.62 -5.04 -14.13
N ALA A 116 0.59 -4.78 -12.82
CA ALA A 116 1.35 -3.72 -12.18
C ALA A 116 2.87 -3.93 -12.33
N GLU A 117 3.38 -5.17 -12.33
CA GLU A 117 4.80 -5.45 -12.58
C GLU A 117 5.22 -4.98 -13.98
N LYS A 118 4.37 -5.23 -14.99
CA LYS A 118 4.63 -4.82 -16.38
C LYS A 118 4.57 -3.31 -16.57
N GLU A 119 3.63 -2.64 -15.90
CA GLU A 119 3.36 -1.21 -16.09
C GLU A 119 4.18 -0.30 -15.17
N LEU A 120 4.37 -0.72 -13.92
CA LEU A 120 4.94 0.10 -12.84
C LEU A 120 6.31 -0.41 -12.37
N GLY A 121 6.68 -1.64 -12.72
CA GLY A 121 8.02 -2.19 -12.52
C GLY A 121 8.13 -3.31 -11.48
N PRO A 122 9.36 -3.83 -11.26
CA PRO A 122 9.61 -5.06 -10.51
C PRO A 122 9.23 -5.01 -9.03
N GLU A 123 9.02 -3.82 -8.47
CA GLU A 123 8.51 -3.60 -7.10
C GLU A 123 7.17 -4.32 -6.87
N PHE A 124 6.37 -4.48 -7.94
CA PHE A 124 5.05 -5.12 -7.92
C PHE A 124 5.08 -6.62 -8.23
N LYS A 125 6.26 -7.21 -8.39
CA LYS A 125 6.41 -8.63 -8.71
C LYS A 125 5.66 -9.51 -7.71
N PRO A 126 4.77 -10.40 -8.17
CA PRO A 126 4.07 -11.33 -7.28
C PRO A 126 5.03 -12.23 -6.49
N SER A 127 4.65 -12.53 -5.25
CA SER A 127 5.30 -13.56 -4.44
C SER A 127 5.12 -14.93 -5.11
N PRO A 128 6.19 -15.74 -5.23
CA PRO A 128 6.07 -17.13 -5.67
C PRO A 128 5.10 -17.96 -4.81
N TYR A 129 4.96 -17.62 -3.52
CA TYR A 129 3.98 -18.28 -2.66
C TYR A 129 2.54 -17.89 -3.00
N LEU A 130 2.25 -16.61 -3.31
CA LEU A 130 0.94 -16.20 -3.82
C LEU A 130 0.59 -16.95 -5.11
N GLU A 131 1.55 -17.08 -6.05
CA GLU A 131 1.36 -17.83 -7.29
C GLU A 131 0.99 -19.30 -7.03
N ARG A 132 1.69 -19.97 -6.11
CA ARG A 132 1.39 -21.34 -5.69
C ARG A 132 0.02 -21.46 -5.02
N VAL A 133 -0.32 -20.53 -4.12
CA VAL A 133 -1.62 -20.51 -3.43
C VAL A 133 -2.77 -20.44 -4.43
N VAL A 134 -2.65 -19.58 -5.46
CA VAL A 134 -3.67 -19.47 -6.52
C VAL A 134 -3.69 -20.71 -7.41
N ALA A 135 -2.53 -21.20 -7.86
CA ALA A 135 -2.44 -22.33 -8.78
C ALA A 135 -2.96 -23.65 -8.15
N GLU A 136 -2.61 -23.89 -6.90
CA GLU A 136 -2.92 -25.13 -6.17
C GLU A 136 -4.19 -25.02 -5.30
N LYS A 137 -4.79 -23.83 -5.22
CA LYS A 137 -5.95 -23.52 -4.35
C LYS A 137 -5.68 -23.86 -2.89
N ILE A 138 -4.50 -23.52 -2.41
CA ILE A 138 -4.09 -23.74 -1.02
C ILE A 138 -4.94 -22.86 -0.12
N ASN A 139 -5.56 -23.44 0.90
CA ASN A 139 -6.20 -22.63 1.94
C ASN A 139 -5.14 -22.21 2.97
N ILE A 140 -4.90 -20.90 3.06
CA ILE A 140 -3.96 -20.30 4.01
C ILE A 140 -4.63 -19.59 5.20
N LEU A 141 -5.97 -19.61 5.24
CA LEU A 141 -6.80 -19.05 6.32
C LEU A 141 -7.50 -20.13 7.14
#